data_AF-A0A6L7QJ96-F1
#
_entry.id   AF-A0A6L7QJ96-F1
#
_cell.length_a   1.000
_cell.length_b   1.000
_cell.length_c   1.000
_cell.angle_alpha   90.00
_cell.angle_beta   90.00
_cell.angle_gamma   90.00
#
_symmetry.space_group_name_H-M   'P 1'
#
loop_
_entity.id
_entity.type
_entity.pdbx_description
1 polymer ?
#
loop_
_entity_poly.entity_id
_entity_poly.type
_entity_poly.pdbx_seq_one_letter_code
_entity_poly.pdbx_strand_id
1 'polypeptide(L)'
;MKFIRTIAVIFAVQLAQDAHGQIAVSGTVVSDETGDALPGTTVGSEARTWIAAVRQEATDWVQGSARNEREHVAAKLVSSHGHLDLTSHISYDSIHEDTYQRLYSEANFRANPRWDRLVGDWPGVPYLNQFYRPGWQTRRNNTLAYLKVDWSLNALSMSGGFYFHRNRGRGDWLPPYIVDVTDDSGGPESELLGRRPVQGGAQLGLIRFVNQDGIAVGPIDGCTSSYLFNYYGSGGPEVDPACHPDATAVQSYRHSHYGKDRSGITLDEEWFTSIGTAGSTLRAADGFNERDCFFLSGARIVSRPLL
;
A
#
# COMPACT_ATOMS: atom_id res chain seq x y z
N MET A 1 14.87 13.01 -5.49
CA MET A 1 15.33 11.98 -6.45
C MET A 1 15.49 10.66 -5.68
N LYS A 2 14.96 9.52 -6.12
CA LYS A 2 15.18 8.24 -5.40
C LYS A 2 16.37 7.52 -6.03
N PHE A 3 17.26 6.94 -5.24
CA PHE A 3 18.18 5.92 -5.75
C PHE A 3 17.45 4.59 -5.66
N ILE A 4 17.10 4.03 -6.81
CA ILE A 4 16.37 2.77 -6.92
C ILE A 4 17.40 1.68 -7.25
N ARG A 5 17.52 0.69 -6.37
CA ARG A 5 18.16 -0.59 -6.68
C ARG A 5 17.07 -1.60 -6.92
N THR A 6 16.73 -1.80 -8.19
CA THR A 6 15.84 -2.87 -8.59
C THR A 6 16.64 -4.16 -8.72
N ILE A 7 16.42 -5.13 -7.83
CA ILE A 7 16.85 -6.51 -8.03
C ILE A 7 15.61 -7.29 -8.49
N ALA A 8 15.22 -7.06 -9.75
CA ALA A 8 14.15 -7.83 -10.36
C ALA A 8 14.69 -9.22 -10.70
N VAL A 9 14.43 -10.20 -9.84
CA VAL A 9 14.61 -11.61 -10.20
C VAL A 9 13.30 -12.11 -10.79
N ILE A 10 13.02 -11.70 -12.03
CA ILE A 10 11.91 -12.28 -12.78
C ILE A 10 12.32 -13.70 -13.18
N PHE A 11 11.84 -14.69 -12.44
CA PHE A 11 11.85 -16.06 -12.92
C PHE A 11 10.68 -16.24 -13.87
N ALA A 12 10.90 -16.05 -15.18
CA ALA A 12 10.09 -16.76 -16.15
C ALA A 12 10.53 -18.22 -16.07
N VAL A 13 9.90 -19.01 -15.20
CA VAL A 13 10.15 -20.45 -15.12
C VAL A 13 9.50 -21.09 -16.33
N GLN A 14 10.30 -21.49 -17.31
CA GLN A 14 9.87 -22.37 -18.38
C GLN A 14 9.74 -23.78 -17.82
N LEU A 15 8.50 -24.25 -17.64
CA LEU A 15 8.17 -25.64 -17.30
C LEU A 15 7.69 -26.36 -18.56
N ALA A 16 8.60 -26.95 -19.33
CA ALA A 16 8.21 -27.81 -20.45
C ALA A 16 7.96 -29.24 -19.93
N GLN A 17 6.78 -29.80 -20.23
CA GLN A 17 6.56 -31.25 -20.18
C GLN A 17 7.06 -31.83 -21.50
N ASP A 18 8.04 -32.73 -21.44
CA ASP A 18 8.39 -33.55 -22.58
C ASP A 18 7.37 -34.69 -22.77
N ALA A 19 7.48 -35.43 -23.89
CA ALA A 19 6.61 -36.55 -24.23
C ALA A 19 6.64 -37.73 -23.22
N HIS A 20 7.46 -37.63 -22.16
CA HIS A 20 7.63 -38.62 -21.11
C HIS A 20 7.22 -38.11 -19.71
N GLY A 21 6.64 -36.91 -19.62
CA GLY A 21 6.10 -36.35 -18.38
C GLY A 21 7.16 -35.80 -17.42
N GLN A 22 8.40 -35.57 -17.88
CA GLN A 22 9.42 -34.90 -17.06
C GLN A 22 9.30 -33.38 -17.17
N ILE A 23 9.49 -32.70 -16.04
CA ILE A 23 9.49 -31.24 -15.93
C ILE A 23 10.91 -30.73 -16.18
N ALA A 24 11.16 -30.11 -17.33
CA ALA A 24 12.40 -29.39 -17.59
C ALA A 24 12.25 -27.92 -17.16
N VAL A 25 13.14 -27.45 -16.29
CA VAL A 25 13.22 -26.05 -15.83
C VAL A 25 14.31 -25.32 -16.62
N SER A 26 13.93 -24.34 -17.44
CA SER A 26 14.89 -23.38 -18.01
C SER A 26 14.49 -21.97 -17.56
N GLY A 27 15.39 -21.29 -16.85
CA GLY A 27 15.16 -19.93 -16.37
C GLY A 27 15.85 -18.92 -17.29
N THR A 28 15.12 -17.93 -17.77
CA THR A 28 15.71 -16.72 -18.38
C THR A 28 15.29 -15.50 -17.56
N VAL A 29 16.27 -14.71 -17.11
CA VAL A 29 16.05 -13.42 -16.44
C VAL A 29 15.86 -12.37 -17.54
N VAL A 30 14.66 -11.79 -17.65
CA VAL A 30 14.39 -10.68 -18.58
C VAL A 30 13.67 -9.58 -17.82
N SER A 31 14.34 -8.44 -17.65
CA SER A 31 13.71 -7.19 -17.26
C SER A 31 13.32 -6.42 -18.51
N ASP A 32 12.06 -6.06 -18.65
CA ASP A 32 11.65 -4.97 -19.52
C ASP A 32 10.58 -4.12 -18.79
N GLU A 33 10.82 -2.81 -18.75
CA GLU A 33 9.89 -1.81 -18.21
C GLU A 33 8.78 -1.45 -19.21
N THR A 34 8.79 -2.05 -20.40
CA THR A 34 7.72 -1.93 -21.39
C THR A 34 6.78 -3.14 -21.29
N GLY A 35 5.49 -2.85 -21.15
CA GLY A 35 4.42 -3.83 -20.90
C GLY A 35 4.11 -4.79 -22.06
N ASP A 36 5.13 -5.35 -22.69
CA ASP A 36 4.98 -6.39 -23.69
C ASP A 36 4.83 -7.77 -23.03
N ALA A 37 3.86 -8.53 -23.51
CA ALA A 37 3.51 -9.83 -22.97
C ALA A 37 4.70 -10.79 -23.08
N LEU A 38 5.28 -11.17 -21.94
CA LEU A 38 6.28 -12.24 -21.88
C LEU A 38 5.69 -13.55 -22.45
N PRO A 39 6.45 -14.30 -23.27
CA PRO A 39 5.99 -15.59 -23.78
C PRO A 39 5.68 -16.53 -22.61
N GLY A 40 4.41 -16.90 -22.47
CA GLY A 40 3.96 -17.85 -21.45
C GLY A 40 4.44 -19.25 -21.76
N THR A 41 4.62 -20.05 -20.72
CA THR A 41 4.98 -21.46 -20.90
C THR A 41 3.72 -22.24 -21.24
N THR A 42 3.72 -22.97 -22.35
CA THR A 42 2.63 -23.88 -22.67
C THR A 42 2.75 -25.15 -21.82
N VAL A 43 1.75 -25.48 -21.01
CA VAL A 43 1.60 -26.75 -20.30
C VAL A 43 0.58 -27.59 -21.09
N GLY A 44 1.03 -28.66 -21.74
CA GLY A 44 0.23 -29.38 -22.75
C GLY A 44 0.05 -28.56 -24.04
N SER A 45 -0.98 -28.87 -24.84
CA SER A 45 -1.35 -28.10 -26.04
C SER A 45 -2.35 -26.96 -25.77
N GLU A 46 -2.92 -26.90 -24.56
CA GLU A 46 -4.13 -26.15 -24.26
C GLU A 46 -3.99 -25.12 -23.14
N ALA A 47 -2.89 -25.09 -22.37
CA ALA A 47 -2.72 -24.15 -21.27
C ALA A 47 -1.42 -23.37 -21.36
N ARG A 48 -1.43 -22.13 -20.87
CA ARG A 48 -0.28 -21.23 -20.75
C ARG A 48 -0.17 -20.73 -19.32
N THR A 49 1.04 -20.76 -18.77
CA THR A 49 1.32 -20.35 -17.38
C THR A 49 2.41 -19.28 -17.32
N TRP A 50 2.24 -18.33 -16.40
CA TRP A 50 3.20 -17.29 -16.05
C TRP A 50 3.37 -17.24 -14.54
N ILE A 51 4.61 -17.07 -14.09
CA ILE A 51 4.97 -16.79 -12.71
C ILE A 51 5.93 -15.60 -12.74
N ALA A 52 5.76 -14.66 -11.83
CA ALA A 52 6.64 -13.51 -11.68
C ALA A 52 6.92 -13.27 -10.20
N ALA A 53 8.17 -12.96 -9.88
CA ALA A 53 8.58 -12.49 -8.58
C ALA A 53 9.48 -11.26 -8.77
N VAL A 54 9.33 -10.24 -7.93
CA VAL A 54 10.14 -9.02 -7.99
C VAL A 54 10.42 -8.57 -6.57
N ARG A 55 11.67 -8.18 -6.31
CA ARG A 55 12.07 -7.44 -5.12
C ARG A 55 12.66 -6.09 -5.55
N GLN A 56 12.20 -5.02 -4.93
CA GLN A 56 12.68 -3.67 -5.20
C GLN A 56 13.08 -3.03 -3.89
N GLU A 57 14.24 -2.38 -3.90
CA GLU A 57 14.74 -1.61 -2.77
C GLU A 57 15.09 -0.20 -3.23
N ALA A 58 14.69 0.80 -2.47
CA ALA A 58 15.00 2.18 -2.77
C ALA A 58 15.27 2.98 -1.49
N THR A 59 16.22 3.91 -1.58
CA THR A 59 16.54 4.83 -0.49
C THR A 59 16.49 6.28 -0.95
N ASP A 60 16.40 7.18 0.02
CA ASP A 60 16.45 8.61 -0.23
C ASP A 60 17.88 9.04 -0.62
N TRP A 61 17.96 10.04 -1.48
CA TRP A 61 19.22 10.64 -1.93
C TRP A 61 19.81 11.66 -0.94
N VAL A 62 19.06 12.00 0.11
CA VAL A 62 19.35 13.10 1.05
C VAL A 62 20.39 12.63 2.05
N GLN A 63 20.12 11.52 2.72
CA GLN A 63 20.93 10.88 3.74
C GLN A 63 21.08 9.37 3.52
N GLY A 64 20.31 8.75 2.62
CA GLY A 64 20.34 7.28 2.46
C GLY A 64 19.71 6.54 3.63
N SER A 65 18.79 7.21 4.33
CA SER A 65 18.17 6.77 5.59
C SER A 65 16.83 6.08 5.42
N ALA A 66 16.16 6.30 4.28
CA ALA A 66 14.87 5.72 3.97
C ALA A 66 15.04 4.25 3.60
N ARG A 67 14.20 3.41 4.18
CA ARG A 67 13.99 2.05 3.72
C ARG A 67 12.68 2.00 2.95
N ASN A 68 12.77 1.68 1.66
CA ASN A 68 11.60 1.33 0.86
C ASN A 68 11.84 -0.02 0.22
N GLU A 69 10.95 -0.95 0.51
CA GLU A 69 11.04 -2.33 0.07
C GLU A 69 9.70 -2.72 -0.52
N ARG A 70 9.74 -3.33 -1.70
CA ARG A 70 8.56 -3.94 -2.31
C ARG A 70 8.90 -5.34 -2.77
N GLU A 71 8.11 -6.28 -2.30
CA GLU A 71 8.13 -7.65 -2.79
C GLU A 71 6.80 -7.89 -3.51
N HIS A 72 6.87 -8.46 -4.70
CA HIS A 72 5.72 -8.80 -5.52
C HIS A 72 5.86 -10.23 -6.02
N VAL A 73 4.81 -11.04 -5.87
CA VAL A 73 4.70 -12.36 -6.49
C VAL A 73 3.36 -12.44 -7.19
N ALA A 74 3.36 -13.00 -8.40
CA ALA A 74 2.16 -13.27 -9.14
C ALA A 74 2.25 -14.59 -9.92
N ALA A 75 1.10 -15.23 -10.11
CA ALA A 75 0.93 -16.34 -11.02
C ALA A 75 -0.32 -16.13 -11.88
N LYS A 76 -0.26 -16.57 -13.12
CA LYS A 76 -1.39 -16.55 -14.06
C LYS A 76 -1.40 -17.86 -14.84
N LEU A 77 -2.59 -18.41 -15.04
CA LEU A 77 -2.85 -19.55 -15.90
C LEU A 77 -3.95 -19.15 -16.88
N VAL A 78 -3.78 -19.48 -18.14
CA VAL A 78 -4.80 -19.37 -19.19
C VAL A 78 -4.93 -20.73 -19.84
N SER A 79 -6.11 -21.35 -19.85
CA SER A 79 -6.35 -22.61 -20.55
C SER A 79 -7.54 -22.50 -21.50
N SER A 80 -7.40 -23.12 -22.67
CA SER A 80 -8.37 -23.07 -23.77
C SER A 80 -8.85 -24.48 -24.07
N HIS A 81 -10.15 -24.72 -23.94
CA HIS A 81 -10.79 -26.02 -24.16
C HIS A 81 -12.02 -25.83 -25.06
N GLY A 82 -11.84 -26.04 -26.37
CA GLY A 82 -12.90 -25.89 -27.36
C GLY A 82 -13.47 -24.46 -27.39
N HIS A 83 -14.67 -24.29 -26.85
CA HIS A 83 -15.41 -23.02 -26.79
C HIS A 83 -15.16 -22.22 -25.50
N LEU A 84 -14.31 -22.72 -24.61
CA LEU A 84 -14.12 -22.21 -23.26
C LEU A 84 -12.66 -21.78 -23.04
N ASP A 85 -12.44 -20.53 -22.66
CA ASP A 85 -11.17 -20.04 -22.15
C ASP A 85 -11.29 -19.74 -20.64
N LEU A 86 -10.40 -20.31 -19.85
CA LEU A 86 -10.30 -20.10 -18.41
C LEU A 86 -9.03 -19.29 -18.12
N THR A 87 -9.16 -18.17 -17.43
CA THR A 87 -8.02 -17.42 -16.90
C THR A 87 -8.07 -17.38 -15.38
N SER A 88 -7.04 -17.87 -14.70
CA SER A 88 -6.86 -17.65 -13.26
C SER A 88 -5.62 -16.79 -13.00
N HIS A 89 -5.70 -15.96 -11.96
CA HIS A 89 -4.60 -15.11 -11.54
C HIS A 89 -4.60 -14.96 -10.03
N ILE A 90 -3.41 -14.91 -9.46
CA ILE A 90 -3.18 -14.54 -8.08
C ILE A 90 -1.95 -13.66 -7.99
N SER A 91 -2.00 -12.62 -7.16
CA SER A 91 -0.86 -11.78 -6.83
C SER A 91 -0.85 -11.38 -5.37
N TYR A 92 0.36 -11.17 -4.87
CA TYR A 92 0.66 -10.71 -3.53
C TYR A 92 1.73 -9.62 -3.60
N ASP A 93 1.47 -8.47 -2.99
CA ASP A 93 2.47 -7.43 -2.71
C ASP A 93 2.69 -7.30 -1.20
N SER A 94 3.96 -7.17 -0.80
CA SER A 94 4.38 -6.68 0.52
C SER A 94 5.16 -5.39 0.30
N ILE A 95 4.75 -4.31 0.95
CA ILE A 95 5.32 -2.97 0.75
C ILE A 95 5.66 -2.38 2.12
N HIS A 96 6.89 -1.92 2.26
CA HIS A 96 7.36 -1.04 3.32
C HIS A 96 7.84 0.25 2.66
N GLU A 97 7.32 1.40 3.07
CA GLU A 97 7.80 2.71 2.62
C GLU A 97 7.96 3.66 3.79
N ASP A 98 9.16 4.23 3.94
CA ASP A 98 9.36 5.36 4.85
C ASP A 98 8.91 6.67 4.18
N THR A 99 8.44 7.61 4.99
CA THR A 99 7.86 8.87 4.49
C THR A 99 8.93 9.78 3.88
N TYR A 100 8.51 10.52 2.85
CA TYR A 100 9.26 11.61 2.25
C TYR A 100 8.56 12.92 2.54
N GLN A 101 9.33 13.93 2.90
CA GLN A 101 8.80 15.28 3.04
C GLN A 101 8.99 16.07 1.74
N ARG A 102 8.01 16.92 1.42
CA ARG A 102 7.99 17.74 0.22
C ARG A 102 8.78 19.02 0.43
N LEU A 103 9.64 19.35 -0.54
CA LEU A 103 10.17 20.70 -0.71
C LEU A 103 9.25 21.43 -1.70
N TYR A 104 8.58 22.49 -1.24
CA TYR A 104 7.46 23.11 -1.96
C TYR A 104 7.88 24.14 -3.03
N SER A 105 9.18 24.43 -3.18
CA SER A 105 9.66 25.39 -4.18
C SER A 105 11.10 25.11 -4.58
N GLU A 106 11.48 25.59 -5.76
CA GLU A 106 12.88 25.57 -6.21
C GLU A 106 13.79 26.33 -5.25
N ALA A 107 13.34 27.48 -4.71
CA ALA A 107 14.10 28.24 -3.73
C ALA A 107 14.38 27.42 -2.45
N ASN A 108 13.40 26.65 -1.96
CA ASN A 108 13.59 25.75 -0.82
C ASN A 108 14.62 24.66 -1.13
N PHE A 109 14.57 24.08 -2.33
CA PHE A 109 15.53 23.08 -2.78
C PHE A 109 16.94 23.66 -2.94
N ARG A 110 17.09 24.83 -3.56
CA ARG A 110 18.38 25.50 -3.72
C ARG A 110 18.99 25.91 -2.38
N ALA A 111 18.18 26.31 -1.41
CA ALA A 111 18.63 26.63 -0.06
C ALA A 111 19.06 25.39 0.73
N ASN A 112 18.36 24.26 0.54
CA ASN A 112 18.61 23.01 1.28
C ASN A 112 18.70 21.80 0.33
N PRO A 113 19.70 21.73 -0.56
CA PRO A 113 19.79 20.71 -1.59
C PRO A 113 20.24 19.35 -1.06
N ARG A 114 20.34 19.17 0.26
CA ARG A 114 20.68 17.88 0.90
C ARG A 114 19.87 17.65 2.17
N TRP A 115 18.72 18.33 2.31
CA TRP A 115 17.88 18.17 3.47
C TRP A 115 16.41 18.34 3.09
N ASP A 116 15.62 17.28 3.29
CA ASP A 116 14.18 17.29 3.06
C ASP A 116 13.38 17.57 4.34
N ARG A 117 14.04 18.02 5.43
CA ARG A 117 13.44 18.28 6.77
C ARG A 117 13.09 17.03 7.57
N LEU A 118 13.57 15.87 7.13
CA LEU A 118 13.61 14.65 7.94
C LEU A 118 15.05 14.33 8.31
N VAL A 119 15.24 13.51 9.34
CA VAL A 119 16.54 13.09 9.84
C VAL A 119 16.64 11.57 9.85
N GLY A 120 17.80 11.07 9.45
CA GLY A 120 18.11 9.64 9.36
C GLY A 120 18.69 9.04 10.64
N ASP A 121 19.29 9.88 11.49
CA ASP A 121 19.82 9.49 12.80
C ASP A 121 18.83 9.81 13.90
N TRP A 122 18.77 8.96 14.92
CA TRP A 122 17.85 9.12 16.05
C TRP A 122 18.28 10.31 16.94
N PRO A 123 17.47 11.38 17.02
CA PRO A 123 17.87 12.59 17.76
C PRO A 123 17.90 12.43 19.29
N GLY A 124 17.12 11.50 19.84
CA GLY A 124 17.02 11.30 21.29
C GLY A 124 16.11 12.29 22.01
N VAL A 125 15.56 13.28 21.32
CA VAL A 125 14.65 14.30 21.88
C VAL A 125 13.27 14.09 21.28
N PRO A 126 12.19 13.84 22.06
CA PRO A 126 10.84 13.59 21.53
C PRO A 126 10.39 14.53 20.42
N TYR A 127 10.57 15.84 20.63
CA TYR A 127 10.24 16.86 19.65
C TYR A 127 10.99 16.72 18.31
N LEU A 128 12.24 16.26 18.34
CA LEU A 128 13.04 16.01 17.14
C LEU A 128 12.79 14.61 16.56
N ASN A 129 12.47 13.63 17.42
CA ASN A 129 12.16 12.26 17.03
C ASN A 129 10.96 12.19 16.07
N GLN A 130 10.04 13.15 16.13
CA GLN A 130 8.95 13.24 15.15
C GLN A 130 9.44 13.49 13.70
N PHE A 131 10.68 13.92 13.50
CA PHE A 131 11.30 14.07 12.18
C PHE A 131 12.19 12.89 11.80
N TYR A 132 12.33 11.90 12.70
CA TYR A 132 13.08 10.68 12.45
C TYR A 132 12.39 9.86 11.38
N ARG A 133 13.02 9.75 10.21
CA ARG A 133 12.39 9.17 9.02
C ARG A 133 11.92 7.73 9.23
N PRO A 134 12.72 6.81 9.80
CA PRO A 134 12.27 5.43 10.05
C PRO A 134 11.13 5.33 11.07
N GLY A 135 10.78 6.41 11.77
CA GLY A 135 9.59 6.48 12.63
C GLY A 135 8.28 6.72 11.88
N TRP A 136 8.35 7.14 10.61
CA TRP A 136 7.19 7.46 9.76
C TRP A 136 7.07 6.48 8.61
N GLN A 137 6.37 5.38 8.84
CA GLN A 137 6.34 4.24 7.92
C GLN A 137 4.93 3.95 7.43
N THR A 138 4.82 3.54 6.17
CA THR A 138 3.62 2.90 5.63
C THR A 138 3.97 1.46 5.28
N ARG A 139 3.25 0.52 5.88
CA ARG A 139 3.34 -0.91 5.57
C ARG A 139 2.04 -1.36 4.94
N ARG A 140 2.10 -2.08 3.82
CA ARG A 140 0.90 -2.52 3.10
C ARG A 140 1.09 -3.91 2.50
N ASN A 141 0.12 -4.77 2.75
CA ASN A 141 -0.01 -6.04 2.07
C ASN A 141 -1.24 -6.02 1.17
N ASN A 142 -1.08 -6.52 -0.05
CA ASN A 142 -2.11 -6.50 -1.07
C ASN A 142 -2.20 -7.89 -1.69
N THR A 143 -3.38 -8.50 -1.69
CA THR A 143 -3.61 -9.79 -2.34
C THR A 143 -4.78 -9.66 -3.28
N LEU A 144 -4.58 -10.03 -4.54
CA LEU A 144 -5.63 -10.09 -5.55
C LEU A 144 -5.65 -11.49 -6.14
N ALA A 145 -6.82 -12.11 -6.17
CA ALA A 145 -7.06 -13.34 -6.92
C ALA A 145 -8.30 -13.17 -7.79
N TYR A 146 -8.27 -13.70 -9.01
CA TYR A 146 -9.47 -13.76 -9.84
C TYR A 146 -9.49 -15.02 -10.71
N LEU A 147 -10.71 -15.40 -11.07
CA LEU A 147 -11.04 -16.38 -12.08
C LEU A 147 -11.89 -15.68 -13.13
N LYS A 148 -11.57 -15.90 -14.40
CA LYS A 148 -12.33 -15.41 -15.55
C LYS A 148 -12.62 -16.58 -16.46
N VAL A 149 -13.83 -16.62 -16.97
CA VAL A 149 -14.33 -17.63 -17.89
C VAL A 149 -14.85 -16.89 -19.11
N ASP A 150 -14.24 -17.12 -20.27
CA ASP A 150 -14.77 -16.67 -21.55
C ASP A 150 -15.32 -17.88 -22.29
N TRP A 151 -16.53 -17.77 -22.82
CA TRP A 151 -17.16 -18.82 -23.60
C TRP A 151 -17.73 -18.25 -24.88
N SER A 152 -17.56 -18.95 -26.00
CA SER A 152 -18.12 -18.51 -27.29
C SER A 152 -18.59 -19.70 -28.12
N LEU A 153 -19.85 -19.67 -28.52
CA LEU A 153 -20.45 -20.68 -29.40
C LEU A 153 -21.40 -20.02 -30.39
N ASN A 154 -21.16 -20.26 -31.68
CA ASN A 154 -21.93 -19.68 -32.77
C ASN A 154 -21.99 -18.14 -32.67
N ALA A 155 -23.19 -17.58 -32.45
CA ALA A 155 -23.43 -16.15 -32.38
C ALA A 155 -23.50 -15.62 -30.94
N LEU A 156 -23.24 -16.44 -29.93
CA LEU A 156 -23.28 -16.08 -28.51
C LEU A 156 -21.86 -16.11 -27.92
N SER A 157 -21.49 -15.05 -27.23
CA SER A 157 -20.28 -14.95 -26.41
C SER A 157 -20.65 -14.52 -24.99
N MET A 158 -20.00 -15.09 -24.00
CA MET A 158 -20.19 -14.77 -22.59
C MET A 158 -18.83 -14.66 -21.90
N SER A 159 -18.70 -13.72 -20.99
CA SER A 159 -17.53 -13.52 -20.14
C SER A 159 -17.98 -13.38 -18.69
N GLY A 160 -17.59 -14.33 -17.85
CA GLY A 160 -17.85 -14.32 -16.42
C GLY A 160 -16.55 -14.12 -15.64
N GLY A 161 -16.63 -13.48 -14.48
CA GLY A 161 -15.49 -13.29 -13.60
C GLY A 161 -15.87 -13.35 -12.14
N PHE A 162 -14.98 -13.89 -11.32
CA PHE A 162 -15.01 -13.79 -9.86
C PHE A 162 -13.68 -13.26 -9.37
N TYR A 163 -13.68 -12.33 -8.43
CA TYR A 163 -12.44 -11.84 -7.81
C TYR A 163 -12.55 -11.76 -6.29
N PHE A 164 -11.38 -11.83 -5.67
CA PHE A 164 -11.16 -11.55 -4.25
C PHE A 164 -9.96 -10.62 -4.11
N HIS A 165 -10.13 -9.54 -3.36
CA HIS A 165 -9.11 -8.53 -3.10
C HIS A 165 -9.02 -8.26 -1.60
N ARG A 166 -7.85 -8.49 -1.01
CA ARG A 166 -7.55 -8.18 0.38
C ARG A 166 -6.45 -7.16 0.44
N ASN A 167 -6.73 -6.01 1.03
CA ASN A 167 -5.76 -4.96 1.28
C ASN A 167 -5.69 -4.69 2.77
N ARG A 168 -4.49 -4.75 3.34
CA ARG A 168 -4.22 -4.45 4.75
C ARG A 168 -3.05 -3.49 4.80
N GLY A 169 -3.10 -2.53 5.70
CA GLY A 169 -1.95 -1.69 5.92
C GLY A 169 -1.96 -0.98 7.25
N ARG A 170 -0.83 -0.34 7.50
CA ARG A 170 -0.49 0.32 8.74
C ARG A 170 0.32 1.57 8.43
N GLY A 171 -0.05 2.69 9.04
CA GLY A 171 0.76 3.91 9.06
C GLY A 171 1.32 4.13 10.46
N ASP A 172 2.61 4.44 10.56
CA ASP A 172 3.35 4.68 11.80
C ASP A 172 3.76 6.15 11.92
N TRP A 173 3.75 6.70 13.13
CA TRP A 173 4.27 8.03 13.43
C TRP A 173 4.70 8.18 14.91
N LEU A 174 5.51 9.20 15.18
CA LEU A 174 6.10 9.47 16.50
C LEU A 174 5.69 10.85 17.04
N PRO A 175 4.50 10.99 17.67
CA PRO A 175 4.16 12.23 18.34
C PRO A 175 5.08 12.51 19.52
N PRO A 176 5.50 13.78 19.71
CA PRO A 176 6.35 14.19 20.82
C PRO A 176 5.55 14.38 22.11
N TYR A 177 4.58 13.50 22.36
CA TYR A 177 3.66 13.55 23.50
C TYR A 177 2.89 12.25 23.68
N ILE A 178 2.29 12.09 24.85
CA ILE A 178 1.18 11.17 25.14
C ILE A 178 -0.08 12.01 25.33
N VAL A 179 -1.24 11.48 24.93
CA VAL A 179 -2.51 12.18 25.15
C VAL A 179 -3.00 11.79 26.53
N ASP A 180 -3.24 12.80 27.36
CA ASP A 180 -3.90 12.66 28.64
C ASP A 180 -5.40 12.43 28.40
N VAL A 181 -5.88 11.28 28.89
CA VAL A 181 -7.27 10.85 28.77
C VAL A 181 -7.88 10.46 30.11
N THR A 182 -7.12 10.58 31.21
CA THR A 182 -7.51 10.18 32.56
C THR A 182 -7.19 11.33 33.52
N ASP A 183 -8.21 11.87 34.17
CA ASP A 183 -7.99 12.85 35.23
C ASP A 183 -7.43 12.15 36.47
N ASP A 184 -6.10 12.19 36.62
CA ASP A 184 -5.38 11.64 37.76
C ASP A 184 -5.39 12.57 38.99
N SER A 185 -6.22 13.64 38.99
CA SER A 185 -6.38 14.58 40.12
C SER A 185 -5.06 15.21 40.59
N GLY A 186 -4.12 15.42 39.66
CA GLY A 186 -2.77 15.92 39.94
C GLY A 186 -1.79 14.88 40.47
N GLY A 187 -2.17 13.59 40.48
CA GLY A 187 -1.29 12.47 40.77
C GLY A 187 -0.44 12.04 39.56
N PRO A 188 0.33 10.95 39.69
CA PRO A 188 1.13 10.40 38.60
C PRO A 188 0.27 10.00 37.39
N GLU A 189 0.75 10.31 36.18
CA GLU A 189 0.04 10.05 34.92
C GLU A 189 -0.13 8.54 34.69
N SER A 190 -1.37 8.08 34.73
CA SER A 190 -1.73 6.68 34.63
C SER A 190 -1.41 6.07 33.26
N GLU A 191 -1.38 6.89 32.20
CA GLU A 191 -1.00 6.53 30.83
C GLU A 191 0.46 6.04 30.73
N LEU A 192 1.31 6.43 31.68
CA LEU A 192 2.73 6.06 31.71
C LEU A 192 3.02 4.77 32.50
N LEU A 193 2.06 4.29 33.30
CA LEU A 193 2.30 3.18 34.22
C LEU A 193 2.44 1.81 33.55
N GLY A 194 2.24 1.71 32.23
CA GLY A 194 2.60 0.54 31.40
C GLY A 194 1.83 -0.76 31.66
N ARG A 195 0.80 -0.74 32.52
CA ARG A 195 0.10 -1.97 32.95
C ARG A 195 -1.03 -2.40 32.03
N ARG A 196 -1.81 -1.45 31.50
CA ARG A 196 -2.93 -1.71 30.58
C ARG A 196 -3.07 -0.53 29.61
N PRO A 197 -3.45 -0.77 28.35
CA PRO A 197 -3.82 0.32 27.46
C PRO A 197 -4.96 1.11 28.09
N VAL A 198 -4.79 2.42 28.26
CA VAL A 198 -5.89 3.30 28.65
C VAL A 198 -6.84 3.42 27.46
N GLN A 199 -8.09 2.99 27.66
CA GLN A 199 -9.09 2.85 26.59
C GLN A 199 -9.95 4.11 26.51
N GLY A 200 -9.60 5.03 25.60
CA GLY A 200 -10.42 6.18 25.24
C GLY A 200 -10.64 7.19 26.36
N GLY A 201 -11.38 8.26 26.04
CA GLY A 201 -11.61 9.42 26.90
C GLY A 201 -11.71 10.70 26.08
N ALA A 202 -12.23 11.76 26.67
CA ALA A 202 -12.01 13.09 26.11
C ALA A 202 -10.53 13.43 26.24
N GLN A 203 -9.96 14.13 25.25
CA GLN A 203 -8.61 14.64 25.37
C GLN A 203 -8.60 15.76 26.43
N LEU A 204 -7.95 15.51 27.56
CA LEU A 204 -7.79 16.48 28.65
C LEU A 204 -6.56 17.37 28.43
N GLY A 205 -5.52 16.79 27.83
CA GLY A 205 -4.26 17.48 27.61
C GLY A 205 -3.26 16.67 26.78
N LEU A 206 -2.01 17.14 26.80
CA LEU A 206 -0.87 16.50 26.17
C LEU A 206 0.28 16.42 27.18
N ILE A 207 0.68 15.20 27.53
CA ILE A 207 1.80 14.93 28.42
C ILE A 207 3.07 14.94 27.57
N ARG A 208 4.00 15.84 27.88
CA ARG A 208 5.28 16.00 27.17
C ARG A 208 6.48 15.74 28.07
N PHE A 209 6.36 16.13 29.33
CA PHE A 209 7.38 15.96 30.35
C PHE A 209 6.72 15.52 31.65
N VAL A 210 7.41 14.66 32.39
CA VAL A 210 7.00 14.26 33.75
C VAL A 210 8.13 14.41 34.74
N ASN A 211 7.81 14.71 35.99
CA ASN A 211 8.79 14.72 37.08
C ASN A 211 9.15 13.29 37.54
N GLN A 212 9.96 13.17 38.59
CA GLN A 212 10.37 11.88 39.16
C GLN A 212 9.21 11.05 39.72
N ASP A 213 8.12 11.70 40.12
CA ASP A 213 6.91 11.06 40.62
C ASP A 213 5.96 10.63 39.48
N GLY A 214 6.29 10.97 38.22
CA GLY A 214 5.48 10.64 37.05
C GLY A 214 4.32 11.60 36.79
N ILE A 215 4.31 12.78 37.41
CA ILE A 215 3.29 13.82 37.23
C ILE A 215 3.66 14.71 36.04
N ALA A 216 2.71 15.06 35.17
CA ALA A 216 2.95 15.99 34.08
C ALA A 216 3.41 17.37 34.58
N VAL A 217 4.42 17.92 33.92
CA VAL A 217 4.96 19.24 34.23
C VAL A 217 5.01 20.12 32.99
N GLY A 218 4.71 21.41 33.19
CA GLY A 218 4.90 22.45 32.18
C GLY A 218 6.30 23.07 32.25
N PRO A 219 6.62 23.99 31.33
CA PRO A 219 7.90 24.67 31.31
C PRO A 219 8.05 25.60 32.51
N ILE A 220 9.30 25.88 32.89
CA ILE A 220 9.59 26.92 33.89
C ILE A 220 9.07 28.28 33.41
N ASP A 221 8.44 29.02 34.32
CA ASP A 221 7.94 30.37 34.08
C ASP A 221 9.01 31.27 33.43
N GLY A 222 8.63 31.92 32.34
CA GLY A 222 9.50 32.83 31.59
C GLY A 222 10.60 32.14 30.75
N CYS A 223 10.60 30.81 30.64
CA CYS A 223 11.59 30.13 29.79
C CYS A 223 11.47 30.56 28.32
N THR A 224 12.62 30.87 27.72
CA THR A 224 12.73 31.13 26.29
C THR A 224 13.31 29.89 25.61
N SER A 225 12.55 29.29 24.70
CA SER A 225 12.98 28.08 24.00
C SER A 225 14.12 28.34 23.00
N SER A 226 15.00 27.36 22.90
CA SER A 226 16.04 27.24 21.87
C SER A 226 15.47 26.87 20.48
N TYR A 227 14.23 26.39 20.40
CA TYR A 227 13.58 25.97 19.16
C TYR A 227 12.82 27.13 18.49
N LEU A 228 13.52 27.86 17.62
CA LEU A 228 13.01 29.06 16.95
C LEU A 228 12.14 28.79 15.69
N PHE A 229 12.15 27.57 15.15
CA PHE A 229 11.47 27.27 13.87
C PHE A 229 10.92 25.86 13.82
N ASN A 230 9.76 25.65 13.18
CA ASN A 230 9.29 24.30 12.89
C ASN A 230 8.31 24.16 11.72
N TYR A 231 8.16 22.90 11.28
CA TYR A 231 7.39 22.52 10.10
C TYR A 231 6.06 21.80 10.38
N TYR A 232 5.84 21.30 11.60
CA TYR A 232 4.70 20.43 11.94
C TYR A 232 3.96 20.83 13.25
N GLY A 233 4.17 22.02 13.79
CA GLY A 233 3.47 22.48 15.01
C GLY A 233 3.89 23.90 15.36
N SER A 234 3.93 24.26 16.64
CA SER A 234 4.76 25.38 17.14
C SER A 234 5.91 24.79 17.98
N GLY A 235 7.14 25.21 17.71
CA GLY A 235 8.23 25.02 18.67
C GLY A 235 7.93 25.81 19.94
N GLY A 236 8.82 25.79 20.93
CA GLY A 236 8.65 26.61 22.10
C GLY A 236 8.90 25.86 23.41
N PRO A 237 8.69 26.56 24.55
CA PRO A 237 9.08 26.06 25.86
C PRO A 237 8.48 24.69 26.18
N GLU A 238 7.23 24.44 25.81
CA GLU A 238 6.46 23.21 26.02
C GLU A 238 7.12 21.92 25.48
N VAL A 239 7.97 22.03 24.47
CA VAL A 239 8.61 20.88 23.80
C VAL A 239 10.13 20.88 23.95
N ASP A 240 10.67 21.90 24.62
CA ASP A 240 12.10 22.10 24.79
C ASP A 240 12.56 21.50 26.13
N PRO A 241 13.43 20.47 26.12
CA PRO A 241 13.98 19.91 27.35
C PRO A 241 14.72 20.94 28.21
N ALA A 242 15.28 21.99 27.61
CA ALA A 242 15.96 23.05 28.37
C ALA A 242 15.00 23.86 29.26
N CYS A 243 13.70 23.87 28.94
CA CYS A 243 12.67 24.52 29.75
C CYS A 243 12.08 23.61 30.85
N HIS A 244 12.51 22.36 30.93
CA HIS A 244 12.03 21.36 31.87
C HIS A 244 13.20 20.64 32.56
N PRO A 245 14.06 21.36 33.31
CA PRO A 245 15.13 20.73 34.05
C PRO A 245 14.53 19.74 35.06
N ASP A 246 15.24 18.62 35.27
CA ASP A 246 14.83 17.55 36.18
C ASP A 246 13.55 16.79 35.80
N ALA A 247 13.00 17.03 34.59
CA ALA A 247 11.88 16.29 34.03
C ALA A 247 12.34 15.28 32.96
N THR A 248 11.57 14.21 32.81
CA THR A 248 11.75 13.20 31.77
C THR A 248 10.80 13.50 30.62
N ALA A 249 11.35 13.68 29.41
CA ALA A 249 10.54 13.85 28.21
C ALA A 249 9.87 12.52 27.81
N VAL A 250 8.60 12.58 27.43
CA VAL A 250 7.81 11.42 27.01
C VAL A 250 7.40 11.54 25.55
N GLN A 251 7.16 10.39 24.92
CA GLN A 251 6.70 10.31 23.53
C GLN A 251 5.81 9.10 23.34
N SER A 252 4.95 9.14 22.33
CA SER A 252 4.19 7.97 21.90
C SER A 252 4.70 7.43 20.57
N TYR A 253 4.57 6.12 20.39
CA TYR A 253 4.63 5.50 19.08
C TYR A 253 3.22 5.10 18.69
N ARG A 254 2.72 5.67 17.60
CA ARG A 254 1.35 5.48 17.17
C ARG A 254 1.30 4.83 15.83
N HIS A 255 0.24 4.04 15.65
CA HIS A 255 -0.05 3.43 14.38
C HIS A 255 -1.55 3.36 14.11
N SER A 256 -1.90 3.53 12.84
CA SER A 256 -3.26 3.40 12.35
C SER A 256 -3.31 2.16 11.47
N HIS A 257 -4.31 1.32 11.68
CA HIS A 257 -4.54 0.15 10.84
C HIS A 257 -5.72 0.42 9.92
N TYR A 258 -5.55 0.08 8.65
CA TYR A 258 -6.63 0.08 7.68
C TYR A 258 -6.70 -1.29 7.01
N GLY A 259 -7.91 -1.67 6.62
CA GLY A 259 -8.13 -2.94 5.94
C GLY A 259 -9.41 -2.92 5.13
N LYS A 260 -9.34 -3.46 3.92
CA LYS A 260 -10.49 -3.63 3.05
C LYS A 260 -10.39 -4.98 2.36
N ASP A 261 -11.43 -5.79 2.56
CA ASP A 261 -11.66 -7.02 1.81
C ASP A 261 -12.82 -6.75 0.86
N ARG A 262 -12.67 -7.16 -0.40
CA ARG A 262 -13.69 -7.07 -1.45
C ARG A 262 -13.75 -8.38 -2.20
N SER A 263 -14.94 -8.86 -2.47
CA SER A 263 -15.18 -9.92 -3.43
C SER A 263 -16.23 -9.45 -4.42
N GLY A 264 -16.20 -9.98 -5.63
CA GLY A 264 -17.19 -9.59 -6.62
C GLY A 264 -17.27 -10.54 -7.80
N ILE A 265 -18.37 -10.40 -8.53
CA ILE A 265 -18.70 -11.17 -9.73
C ILE A 265 -18.95 -10.17 -10.86
N THR A 266 -18.52 -10.53 -12.07
CA THR A 266 -18.82 -9.78 -13.30
C THR A 266 -19.38 -10.74 -14.33
N LEU A 267 -20.36 -10.31 -15.11
CA LEU A 267 -20.93 -11.06 -16.22
C LEU A 267 -21.09 -10.10 -17.41
N ASP A 268 -20.68 -10.53 -18.59
CA ASP A 268 -20.86 -9.81 -19.85
C ASP A 268 -21.33 -10.83 -20.89
N GLU A 269 -22.38 -10.52 -21.63
CA GLU A 269 -22.98 -11.40 -22.63
C GLU A 269 -23.17 -10.62 -23.93
N GLU A 270 -22.78 -11.21 -25.05
CA GLU A 270 -22.94 -10.66 -26.38
C GLU A 270 -23.62 -11.68 -27.30
N TRP A 271 -24.75 -11.31 -27.90
CA TRP A 271 -25.48 -12.13 -28.86
C TRP A 271 -25.64 -11.41 -30.19
N PHE A 272 -25.21 -12.05 -31.26
CA PHE A 272 -25.40 -11.57 -32.63
C PHE A 272 -26.59 -12.26 -33.30
N THR A 273 -27.39 -11.49 -34.02
CA THR A 273 -28.50 -11.99 -34.83
C THR A 273 -28.72 -11.13 -36.07
N SER A 274 -29.30 -11.71 -37.12
CA SER A 274 -29.73 -10.96 -38.30
C SER A 274 -31.19 -10.56 -38.17
N ILE A 275 -31.47 -9.26 -38.34
CA ILE A 275 -32.84 -8.72 -38.41
C ILE A 275 -33.00 -8.14 -39.81
N GLY A 276 -33.70 -8.87 -40.69
CA GLY A 276 -33.75 -8.55 -42.11
C GLY A 276 -32.38 -8.72 -42.78
N THR A 277 -31.92 -7.70 -43.52
CA THR A 277 -30.59 -7.68 -44.18
C THR A 277 -29.51 -7.02 -43.32
N ALA A 278 -29.80 -6.65 -42.08
CA ALA A 278 -28.86 -6.01 -41.18
C ALA A 278 -28.43 -6.96 -40.04
N GLY A 279 -27.13 -6.98 -39.74
CA GLY A 279 -26.61 -7.64 -38.55
C GLY A 279 -26.84 -6.77 -37.32
N SER A 280 -27.30 -7.37 -36.23
CA SER A 280 -27.57 -6.71 -34.94
C SER A 280 -26.86 -7.47 -33.82
N THR A 281 -26.14 -6.73 -32.99
CA THR A 281 -25.54 -7.26 -31.75
C THR A 281 -26.31 -6.73 -30.54
N LEU A 282 -26.74 -7.62 -29.65
CA LEU A 282 -27.23 -7.33 -28.32
C LEU A 282 -26.12 -7.61 -27.31
N ARG A 283 -25.82 -6.67 -26.42
CA ARG A 283 -24.86 -6.88 -25.32
C ARG A 283 -25.51 -6.53 -23.98
N ALA A 284 -25.24 -7.31 -22.95
CA ALA A 284 -25.62 -7.04 -21.56
C ALA A 284 -24.38 -7.22 -20.66
N ALA A 285 -24.26 -6.42 -19.62
CA ALA A 285 -23.19 -6.55 -18.64
C ALA A 285 -23.71 -6.24 -17.24
N ASP A 286 -23.31 -7.05 -16.27
CA ASP A 286 -23.72 -6.96 -14.87
C ASP A 286 -22.52 -7.19 -13.94
N GLY A 287 -22.57 -6.58 -12.76
CA GLY A 287 -21.50 -6.70 -11.77
C GLY A 287 -22.05 -6.61 -10.35
N PHE A 288 -21.48 -7.41 -9.46
CA PHE A 288 -21.80 -7.41 -8.04
C PHE A 288 -20.53 -7.36 -7.19
N ASN A 289 -20.55 -6.58 -6.12
CA ASN A 289 -19.52 -6.58 -5.09
C ASN A 289 -20.20 -6.46 -3.72
N GLU A 290 -19.74 -7.23 -2.73
CA GLU A 290 -20.32 -7.32 -1.38
C GLU A 290 -20.46 -5.99 -0.63
N ARG A 291 -19.83 -4.89 -1.10
CA ARG A 291 -19.90 -3.58 -0.44
C ARG A 291 -20.54 -2.45 -1.24
N ASP A 292 -20.79 -2.61 -2.54
CA ASP A 292 -21.40 -1.60 -3.40
C ASP A 292 -22.20 -2.29 -4.53
N CYS A 293 -23.53 -2.15 -4.53
CA CYS A 293 -24.38 -2.61 -5.62
C CYS A 293 -24.35 -1.59 -6.77
N PHE A 294 -23.46 -1.76 -7.74
CA PHE A 294 -23.52 -1.02 -9.00
C PHE A 294 -24.15 -1.89 -10.07
N PHE A 295 -25.44 -1.68 -10.33
CA PHE A 295 -26.10 -2.19 -11.53
C PHE A 295 -25.77 -1.26 -12.70
N LEU A 296 -24.91 -1.72 -13.61
CA LEU A 296 -24.65 -1.06 -14.90
C LEU A 296 -25.29 -1.90 -16.00
N SER A 297 -26.62 -2.00 -16.00
CA SER A 297 -27.35 -2.67 -17.07
C SER A 297 -27.30 -1.80 -18.35
N GLY A 298 -26.35 -2.09 -19.23
CA GLY A 298 -26.21 -1.41 -20.52
C GLY A 298 -26.59 -2.33 -21.67
N ALA A 299 -27.82 -2.24 -22.17
CA ALA A 299 -28.20 -2.89 -23.42
C ALA A 299 -27.88 -1.95 -24.60
N ARG A 300 -26.92 -2.32 -25.46
CA ARG A 300 -26.61 -1.57 -26.68
C ARG A 300 -26.88 -2.43 -27.91
N ILE A 301 -27.78 -1.95 -28.78
CA ILE A 301 -27.99 -2.51 -30.12
C ILE A 301 -27.10 -1.73 -31.08
N VAL A 302 -26.14 -2.41 -31.71
CA VAL A 302 -25.35 -1.84 -32.80
C VAL A 302 -25.73 -2.55 -34.09
N SER A 303 -26.50 -1.87 -34.93
CA SER A 303 -26.86 -2.35 -36.27
C SER A 303 -25.79 -1.90 -37.27
N ARG A 304 -25.18 -2.84 -38.00
CA ARG A 304 -24.31 -2.56 -39.15
C ARG A 304 -24.91 -3.19 -40.41
N PRO A 305 -24.91 -2.49 -41.56
CA PRO A 305 -25.31 -3.09 -42.82
C PRO A 305 -24.34 -4.24 -43.16
N LEU A 306 -24.89 -5.39 -43.57
CA LEU A 306 -24.10 -6.50 -44.11
C LEU A 306 -23.63 -6.10 -45.53
N LEU A 307 -22.32 -6.06 -45.74
CA LEU A 307 -21.71 -5.99 -47.09
C LEU A 307 -21.65 -7.39 -47.69
#